data_AF-T1C2L5-F1
#
_entry.id   AF-T1C2L5-F1
#
_cell.length_a   1.000
_cell.length_b   1.000
_cell.length_c   1.000
_cell.angle_alpha   90.00
_cell.angle_beta   90.00
_cell.angle_gamma   90.00
#
_symmetry.space_group_name_H-M   'P 1'
#
loop_
_entity.id
_entity.type
_entity.pdbx_description
1 polymer ?
#
loop_
_entity_poly.entity_id
_entity_poly.type
_entity_poly.pdbx_seq_one_letter_code
_entity_poly.pdbx_strand_id
1 'polypeptide(L)'
;KPLTPDEKVSLTADRCRNCRSHRLKLRGTEMQQEVEVVRTRRVTEYTVAVYECLDCGGEVRSTLPDGREPAGYGPQLQTEIVLGKIEERLPYRKLEERLGREGIPSCPATIQAVVWGASEKMSEEEAAIVQRLRASPWVHADESSYRIDGRKVWIWVFCTEVDLLLVIRPSRSRGVVEEILGKDYPGQIVCD
;
A
#
# COMPACT_ATOMS: atom_id res chain seq x y z
N LYS A 1 21.23 15.71 1.55
CA LYS A 1 21.65 16.25 0.22
C LYS A 1 20.52 17.13 -0.29
N PRO A 2 20.78 18.31 -0.85
CA PRO A 2 19.73 19.12 -1.47
C PRO A 2 19.05 18.34 -2.60
N LEU A 3 17.75 18.56 -2.79
CA LEU A 3 17.00 17.94 -3.88
C LEU A 3 17.36 18.61 -5.21
N THR A 4 17.16 17.91 -6.33
CA THR A 4 17.16 18.57 -7.64
C THR A 4 15.93 19.48 -7.71
N PRO A 5 16.07 20.80 -7.92
CA PRO A 5 14.93 21.69 -7.95
C PRO A 5 14.14 21.53 -9.25
N ASP A 6 12.80 21.43 -9.16
CA ASP A 6 11.89 21.41 -10.31
C ASP A 6 11.88 22.77 -11.04
N GLU A 7 12.03 23.86 -10.27
CA GLU A 7 12.13 25.23 -10.78
C GLU A 7 13.24 25.99 -10.04
N LYS A 8 13.97 26.86 -10.75
CA LYS A 8 14.98 27.76 -10.16
C LYS A 8 14.56 29.21 -10.35
N VAL A 9 14.19 29.87 -9.26
CA VAL A 9 13.79 31.28 -9.24
C VAL A 9 14.86 32.11 -8.55
N SER A 10 15.28 33.21 -9.19
CA SER A 10 16.19 34.19 -8.57
C SER A 10 15.38 35.34 -7.98
N LEU A 11 15.56 35.60 -6.67
CA LEU A 11 14.86 36.64 -5.96
C LEU A 11 15.73 37.89 -5.83
N THR A 12 15.14 39.07 -6.06
CA THR A 12 15.80 40.37 -5.88
C THR A 12 14.92 41.30 -5.06
N ALA A 13 15.52 42.26 -4.36
CA ALA A 13 14.80 43.33 -3.68
C ALA A 13 15.03 44.66 -4.39
N ASP A 14 13.97 45.46 -4.54
CA ASP A 14 14.00 46.80 -5.15
C ASP A 14 13.99 47.93 -4.11
N ARG A 15 13.68 47.60 -2.84
CA ARG A 15 13.58 48.54 -1.71
C ARG A 15 14.13 47.95 -0.42
N CYS A 16 14.79 48.79 0.37
CA CYS A 16 15.18 48.44 1.74
C CYS A 16 13.93 48.27 2.61
N ARG A 17 13.80 47.13 3.32
CA ARG A 17 12.64 46.87 4.21
C ARG A 17 12.52 47.89 5.36
N ASN A 18 13.63 48.50 5.79
CA ASN A 18 13.63 49.43 6.94
C ASN A 18 13.34 50.88 6.54
N CYS A 19 13.98 51.41 5.49
CA CYS A 19 13.86 52.82 5.09
C CYS A 19 13.21 53.04 3.71
N ARG A 20 12.77 51.98 3.03
CA ARG A 20 12.15 51.99 1.69
C ARG A 20 13.01 52.58 0.56
N SER A 21 14.30 52.86 0.81
CA SER A 21 15.22 53.36 -0.20
C SER A 21 15.43 52.35 -1.33
N HIS A 22 15.52 52.86 -2.56
CA HIS A 22 15.88 52.09 -3.76
C HIS A 22 17.38 51.89 -3.95
N ARG A 23 18.22 52.56 -3.13
CA ARG A 23 19.67 52.51 -3.26
C ARG A 23 20.23 51.26 -2.58
N LEU A 24 20.10 50.11 -3.24
CA LEU A 24 20.62 48.82 -2.77
C LEU A 24 21.89 48.43 -3.52
N LYS A 25 22.83 47.79 -2.82
CA LYS A 25 24.05 47.20 -3.39
C LYS A 25 24.05 45.69 -3.12
N LEU A 26 24.07 44.88 -4.19
CA LEU A 26 24.23 43.44 -4.08
C LEU A 26 25.61 43.11 -3.48
N ARG A 27 25.65 42.27 -2.44
CA ARG A 27 26.89 41.83 -1.79
C ARG A 27 27.24 40.36 -2.03
N GLY A 28 26.26 39.55 -2.42
CA GLY A 28 26.39 38.11 -2.63
C GLY A 28 25.01 37.48 -2.81
N THR A 29 24.99 36.18 -3.04
CA THR A 29 23.77 35.38 -3.18
C THR A 29 23.84 34.18 -2.25
N GLU A 30 22.71 33.83 -1.66
CA GLU A 30 22.53 32.61 -0.87
C GLU A 30 21.54 31.70 -1.61
N MET A 31 21.77 30.39 -1.57
CA MET A 31 20.85 29.40 -2.14
C MET A 31 19.96 28.84 -1.04
N GLN A 32 18.64 28.95 -1.22
CA GLN A 32 17.64 28.35 -0.36
C GLN A 32 16.69 27.50 -1.21
N GLN A 33 16.32 26.33 -0.71
CA GLN A 33 15.28 25.50 -1.32
C GLN A 33 14.02 25.55 -0.44
N GLU A 34 12.87 25.69 -1.09
CA GLU A 34 11.55 25.50 -0.51
C GLU A 34 10.94 24.28 -1.20
N VAL A 35 10.38 23.36 -0.41
CA VAL A 35 9.77 22.12 -0.92
C VAL A 35 8.29 22.17 -0.55
N GLU A 36 7.44 22.17 -1.56
CA GLU A 36 5.98 22.18 -1.42
C GLU A 36 5.40 20.85 -1.92
N VAL A 37 4.33 20.36 -1.29
CA VAL A 37 3.67 19.10 -1.68
C VAL A 37 2.33 19.40 -2.34
N VAL A 38 2.28 19.31 -3.67
CA VAL A 38 1.05 19.56 -4.45
C VAL A 38 0.32 18.24 -4.70
N ARG A 39 -0.83 18.03 -4.05
CA ARG A 39 -1.71 16.87 -4.29
C ARG A 39 -2.85 17.24 -5.23
N THR A 40 -2.97 16.56 -6.36
CA THR A 40 -4.09 16.73 -7.31
C THR A 40 -4.77 15.41 -7.63
N ARG A 41 -6.09 15.39 -7.59
CA ARG A 41 -6.88 14.24 -8.06
C ARG A 41 -7.18 14.38 -9.55
N ARG A 42 -7.14 13.27 -10.28
CA ARG A 42 -7.58 13.18 -11.69
C ARG A 42 -8.75 12.21 -11.78
N VAL A 43 -9.86 12.66 -12.36
CA VAL A 43 -11.04 11.84 -12.63
C VAL A 43 -11.16 11.64 -14.13
N THR A 44 -11.25 10.39 -14.57
CA THR A 44 -11.51 10.02 -15.96
C THR A 44 -12.85 9.30 -16.02
N GLU A 45 -13.79 9.85 -16.77
CA GLU A 45 -15.06 9.18 -17.09
C GLU A 45 -14.87 8.36 -18.38
N TYR A 46 -15.32 7.10 -18.36
CA TYR A 46 -15.24 6.21 -19.51
C TYR A 46 -16.65 5.88 -19.99
N THR A 47 -16.91 6.18 -21.26
CA THR A 47 -18.06 5.61 -21.98
C THR A 47 -17.65 4.24 -22.52
N VAL A 48 -18.12 3.17 -21.88
CA VAL A 48 -17.80 1.79 -22.28
C VAL A 48 -18.74 1.34 -23.37
N ALA A 49 -18.21 1.03 -24.55
CA ALA A 49 -19.00 0.41 -25.61
C ALA A 49 -19.29 -1.05 -25.25
N VAL A 50 -20.54 -1.45 -25.43
CA VAL A 50 -21.03 -2.80 -25.18
C VAL A 50 -21.65 -3.30 -26.49
N TYR A 51 -21.24 -4.49 -26.91
CA TYR A 51 -21.64 -5.11 -28.16
C TYR A 51 -22.30 -6.45 -27.87
N GLU A 52 -23.13 -6.90 -28.80
CA GLU A 52 -23.60 -8.28 -28.87
C GLU A 52 -22.89 -8.98 -30.03
N CYS A 53 -22.33 -10.16 -29.78
CA CYS A 53 -21.73 -10.98 -30.82
C CYS A 53 -22.84 -11.61 -31.68
N LEU A 54 -22.87 -11.32 -32.98
CA LEU A 54 -23.92 -11.82 -33.87
C LEU A 54 -23.83 -13.33 -34.16
N ASP A 55 -22.69 -13.96 -33.90
CA ASP A 55 -22.50 -15.40 -34.14
C ASP A 55 -22.95 -16.25 -32.95
N CYS A 56 -22.75 -15.78 -31.71
CA CYS A 56 -23.03 -16.56 -30.50
C CYS A 56 -23.97 -15.89 -29.49
N GLY A 57 -24.38 -14.64 -29.72
CA GLY A 57 -25.22 -13.84 -28.82
C GLY A 57 -24.51 -13.35 -27.53
N GLY A 58 -23.20 -13.55 -27.41
CA GLY A 58 -22.44 -13.15 -26.22
C GLY A 58 -22.24 -11.64 -26.11
N GLU A 59 -22.31 -11.09 -24.89
CA GLU A 59 -21.97 -9.69 -24.62
C GLU A 59 -20.44 -9.49 -24.69
N VAL A 60 -20.00 -8.47 -25.43
CA VAL A 60 -18.60 -8.05 -25.51
C VAL A 60 -18.48 -6.60 -25.05
N ARG A 61 -17.73 -6.36 -23.98
CA ARG A 61 -17.50 -5.03 -23.41
C ARG A 61 -16.11 -4.54 -23.80
N SER A 62 -15.98 -3.27 -24.21
CA SER A 62 -14.66 -2.66 -24.43
C SER A 62 -13.89 -2.53 -23.12
N THR A 63 -12.58 -2.74 -23.19
CA THR A 63 -11.65 -2.60 -22.07
C THR A 63 -10.73 -1.39 -22.27
N LEU A 64 -10.00 -1.03 -21.22
CA LEU A 64 -8.90 -0.08 -21.30
C LEU A 64 -7.77 -0.64 -22.18
N PRO A 65 -6.83 0.20 -22.68
CA PRO A 65 -5.71 -0.27 -23.50
C PRO A 65 -4.82 -1.34 -22.86
N ASP A 66 -4.82 -1.43 -21.53
CA ASP A 66 -4.09 -2.45 -20.76
C ASP A 66 -4.93 -3.70 -20.46
N GLY A 67 -6.10 -3.84 -21.09
CA GLY A 67 -7.00 -4.98 -20.96
C GLY A 67 -7.89 -4.97 -19.72
N ARG A 68 -7.73 -4.00 -18.82
CA ARG A 68 -8.56 -3.91 -17.60
C ARG A 68 -9.91 -3.28 -17.88
N GLU A 69 -10.89 -3.60 -17.04
CA GLU A 69 -12.14 -2.84 -16.98
C GLU A 69 -11.93 -1.52 -16.21
N PRO A 70 -12.64 -0.43 -16.59
CA PRO A 70 -12.72 0.77 -15.76
C PRO A 70 -13.24 0.45 -14.36
N ALA A 71 -12.59 1.00 -13.34
CA ALA A 71 -12.94 0.78 -11.94
C ALA A 71 -13.19 2.12 -11.22
N GLY A 72 -13.93 2.08 -10.11
CA GLY A 72 -14.22 3.27 -9.31
C GLY A 72 -12.96 3.98 -8.79
N TYR A 73 -11.99 3.21 -8.30
CA TYR A 73 -10.66 3.71 -7.94
C TYR A 73 -9.60 3.16 -8.88
N GLY A 74 -8.80 4.06 -9.46
CA GLY A 74 -7.67 3.69 -10.31
C GLY A 74 -6.53 3.01 -9.52
N PRO A 75 -5.58 2.37 -10.22
CA PRO A 75 -4.53 1.57 -9.58
C PRO A 75 -3.67 2.36 -8.60
N GLN A 76 -3.29 3.60 -8.93
CA GLN A 76 -2.48 4.45 -8.05
C GLN A 76 -3.19 4.76 -6.73
N LEU A 77 -4.49 5.07 -6.78
CA LEU A 77 -5.28 5.33 -5.57
C LEU A 77 -5.45 4.05 -4.73
N GLN A 78 -5.65 2.89 -5.38
CA GLN A 78 -5.69 1.62 -4.68
C GLN A 78 -4.36 1.31 -3.97
N THR A 79 -3.22 1.57 -4.62
CA THR A 79 -1.90 1.42 -4.01
C THR A 79 -1.73 2.33 -2.79
N GLU A 80 -2.08 3.61 -2.89
CA GLU A 80 -2.02 4.54 -1.74
C GLU A 80 -2.90 4.08 -0.57
N ILE A 81 -4.08 3.54 -0.85
CA ILE A 81 -4.96 2.96 0.18
C ILE A 81 -4.29 1.76 0.87
N VAL A 82 -3.70 0.84 0.09
CA VAL A 82 -3.04 -0.35 0.62
C VAL A 82 -1.81 0.03 1.44
N LEU A 83 -0.94 0.91 0.92
CA LEU A 83 0.24 1.39 1.64
C LEU A 83 -0.16 2.14 2.91
N GLY A 84 -1.17 3.02 2.82
CA GLY A 84 -1.70 3.72 3.99
C GLY A 84 -2.23 2.75 5.05
N LYS A 85 -2.84 1.63 4.65
CA LYS A 85 -3.36 0.64 5.59
C LYS A 85 -2.27 -0.25 6.20
N ILE A 86 -1.32 -0.71 5.39
CA ILE A 86 -0.36 -1.75 5.76
C ILE A 86 0.94 -1.13 6.28
N GLU A 87 1.58 -0.27 5.49
CA GLU A 87 2.86 0.36 5.84
C GLU A 87 2.69 1.50 6.84
N GLU A 88 1.75 2.42 6.58
CA GLU A 88 1.49 3.56 7.47
C GLU A 88 0.59 3.18 8.66
N ARG A 89 0.03 1.95 8.66
CA ARG A 89 -0.84 1.39 9.71
C ARG A 89 -2.05 2.26 10.07
N LEU A 90 -2.56 3.02 9.11
CA LEU A 90 -3.69 3.90 9.35
C LEU A 90 -4.98 3.09 9.59
N PRO A 91 -5.76 3.41 10.64
CA PRO A 91 -7.11 2.90 10.79
C PRO A 91 -7.98 3.30 9.59
N TYR A 92 -8.97 2.47 9.21
CA TYR A 92 -9.83 2.74 8.05
C TYR A 92 -10.50 4.12 8.08
N ARG A 93 -10.94 4.59 9.26
CA ARG A 93 -11.50 5.94 9.42
C ARG A 93 -10.49 7.05 9.17
N LYS A 94 -9.21 6.85 9.51
CA LYS A 94 -8.14 7.84 9.22
C LYS A 94 -7.78 7.87 7.75
N LEU A 95 -7.85 6.73 7.06
CA LEU A 95 -7.73 6.69 5.60
C LEU A 95 -8.89 7.43 4.93
N GLU A 96 -10.12 7.18 5.37
CA GLU A 96 -11.30 7.91 4.88
C GLU A 96 -11.16 9.43 5.09
N GLU A 97 -10.76 9.88 6.29
CA GLU A 97 -10.49 11.30 6.56
C GLU A 97 -9.40 11.87 5.63
N ARG A 98 -8.32 11.10 5.37
CA ARG A 98 -7.24 11.50 4.46
C ARG A 98 -7.76 11.67 3.03
N LEU A 99 -8.51 10.69 2.51
CA LEU A 99 -9.11 10.74 1.19
C LEU A 99 -10.15 11.88 1.07
N GLY A 100 -10.91 12.13 2.13
CA GLY A 100 -11.87 13.23 2.21
C GLY A 100 -11.21 14.61 2.06
N ARG A 101 -10.03 14.83 2.66
CA ARG A 101 -9.25 16.08 2.47
C ARG A 101 -8.79 16.28 1.03
N GLU A 102 -8.65 15.21 0.26
CA GLU A 102 -8.30 15.23 -1.16
C GLU A 102 -9.55 15.34 -2.06
N GLY A 103 -10.75 15.38 -1.46
CA GLY A 103 -12.03 15.43 -2.15
C GLY A 103 -12.39 14.12 -2.84
N ILE A 104 -11.87 12.99 -2.33
CA ILE A 104 -12.14 11.65 -2.84
C ILE A 104 -13.23 11.02 -1.95
N PRO A 105 -14.45 10.79 -2.47
CA PRO A 105 -15.51 10.17 -1.69
C PRO A 105 -15.16 8.71 -1.42
N SER A 106 -15.21 8.30 -0.16
CA SER A 106 -14.91 6.94 0.29
C SER A 106 -15.68 6.64 1.57
N CYS A 107 -15.70 5.37 1.96
CA CYS A 107 -16.13 4.93 3.28
C CYS A 107 -15.26 3.75 3.74
N PRO A 108 -15.29 3.37 5.03
CA PRO A 108 -14.44 2.30 5.54
C PRO A 108 -14.63 0.96 4.81
N ALA A 109 -15.86 0.65 4.39
CA ALA A 109 -16.18 -0.58 3.66
C ALA A 109 -15.51 -0.60 2.28
N THR A 110 -15.57 0.51 1.53
CA THR A 110 -14.89 0.62 0.22
C THR A 110 -13.37 0.50 0.37
N ILE A 111 -12.79 1.14 1.38
CA ILE A 111 -11.35 1.06 1.65
C ILE A 111 -10.96 -0.38 2.02
N GLN A 112 -11.75 -1.04 2.86
CA GLN A 112 -11.54 -2.45 3.20
C GLN A 112 -11.63 -3.35 1.98
N ALA A 113 -12.58 -3.14 1.07
CA ALA A 113 -12.71 -3.92 -0.15
C ALA A 113 -11.47 -3.79 -1.06
N VAL A 114 -10.88 -2.59 -1.14
CA VAL A 114 -9.62 -2.37 -1.86
C VAL A 114 -8.47 -3.17 -1.24
N VAL A 115 -8.32 -3.10 0.09
CA VAL A 115 -7.27 -3.84 0.80
C VAL A 115 -7.46 -5.34 0.66
N TRP A 116 -8.71 -5.82 0.75
CA TRP A 116 -9.04 -7.23 0.55
C TRP A 116 -8.72 -7.70 -0.86
N GLY A 117 -9.15 -6.97 -1.89
CA GLY A 117 -8.86 -7.31 -3.28
C GLY A 117 -7.36 -7.27 -3.62
N ALA A 118 -6.57 -6.47 -2.91
CA ALA A 118 -5.11 -6.53 -3.00
C ALA A 118 -4.55 -7.82 -2.36
N SER A 119 -5.08 -8.22 -1.20
CA SER A 119 -4.70 -9.48 -0.54
C SER A 119 -5.01 -10.70 -1.40
N GLU A 120 -6.16 -10.76 -2.07
CA GLU A 120 -6.53 -11.89 -2.92
C GLU A 120 -5.55 -12.08 -4.08
N LYS A 121 -5.06 -10.99 -4.66
CA LYS A 121 -4.04 -11.00 -5.73
C LYS A 121 -2.66 -11.47 -5.24
N MET A 122 -2.43 -11.52 -3.93
CA MET A 122 -1.17 -11.98 -3.33
C MET A 122 -1.21 -13.46 -2.92
N SER A 123 -2.33 -14.16 -3.13
CA SER A 123 -2.48 -15.56 -2.73
C SER A 123 -1.42 -16.50 -3.31
N GLU A 124 -0.99 -16.27 -4.55
CA GLU A 124 0.09 -17.04 -5.18
C GLU A 124 1.44 -16.82 -4.48
N GLU A 125 1.74 -15.58 -4.08
CA GLU A 125 2.97 -15.27 -3.35
C GLU A 125 2.92 -15.81 -1.92
N GLU A 126 1.76 -15.75 -1.25
CA GLU A 126 1.57 -16.39 0.06
C GLU A 126 1.86 -17.90 -0.03
N ALA A 127 1.31 -18.57 -1.06
CA ALA A 127 1.60 -19.98 -1.29
C ALA A 127 3.09 -20.23 -1.58
N ALA A 128 3.75 -19.35 -2.33
CA ALA A 128 5.18 -19.44 -2.60
C ALA A 128 6.03 -19.27 -1.32
N ILE A 129 5.68 -18.32 -0.44
CA ILE A 129 6.31 -18.15 0.89
C ILE A 129 6.19 -19.46 1.69
N VAL A 130 5.01 -20.08 1.73
CA VAL A 130 4.81 -21.36 2.43
C VAL A 130 5.74 -22.45 1.87
N GLN A 131 5.88 -22.55 0.54
CA GLN A 131 6.79 -23.53 -0.06
C GLN A 131 8.26 -23.24 0.30
N ARG A 132 8.69 -21.98 0.32
CA ARG A 132 10.05 -21.59 0.71
C ARG A 132 10.31 -21.89 2.18
N LEU A 133 9.34 -21.65 3.07
CA LEU A 133 9.42 -22.03 4.48
C LEU A 133 9.60 -23.53 4.65
N ARG A 134 8.81 -24.35 3.93
CA ARG A 134 8.90 -25.82 3.96
C ARG A 134 10.22 -26.37 3.45
N ALA A 135 10.85 -25.67 2.51
CA ALA A 135 12.15 -26.05 1.94
C ALA A 135 13.34 -25.50 2.75
N SER A 136 13.09 -24.61 3.72
CA SER A 136 14.14 -23.99 4.51
C SER A 136 14.82 -25.01 5.44
N PRO A 137 16.14 -24.92 5.66
CA PRO A 137 16.80 -25.70 6.70
C PRO A 137 16.49 -25.19 8.12
N TRP A 138 16.08 -23.93 8.26
CA TRP A 138 15.81 -23.28 9.55
C TRP A 138 14.56 -22.39 9.44
N VAL A 139 13.62 -22.55 10.37
CA VAL A 139 12.46 -21.65 10.50
C VAL A 139 12.33 -21.24 11.96
N HIS A 140 12.25 -19.93 12.19
CA HIS A 140 11.86 -19.39 13.48
C HIS A 140 10.34 -19.39 13.58
N ALA A 141 9.81 -19.98 14.64
CA ALA A 141 8.38 -20.03 14.91
C ALA A 141 8.08 -19.48 16.30
N ASP A 142 7.18 -18.52 16.38
CA ASP A 142 6.70 -17.94 17.64
C ASP A 142 5.21 -17.64 17.56
N GLU A 143 4.54 -17.60 18.72
CA GLU A 143 3.13 -17.28 18.80
C GLU A 143 2.79 -16.27 19.89
N SER A 144 1.92 -15.32 19.55
CA SER A 144 1.40 -14.33 20.49
C SER A 144 -0.11 -14.40 20.55
N SER A 145 -0.68 -14.40 21.76
CA SER A 145 -2.13 -14.45 21.91
C SER A 145 -2.77 -13.09 21.59
N TYR A 146 -3.91 -13.13 20.92
CA TYR A 146 -4.70 -11.95 20.58
C TYR A 146 -6.20 -12.21 20.79
N ARG A 147 -7.04 -11.16 20.71
CA ARG A 147 -8.49 -11.31 20.76
C ARG A 147 -9.14 -10.71 19.52
N ILE A 148 -9.90 -11.53 18.79
CA ILE A 148 -10.76 -11.08 17.69
C ILE A 148 -12.19 -11.32 18.14
N ASP A 149 -13.01 -10.25 18.16
CA ASP A 149 -14.40 -10.28 18.63
C ASP A 149 -14.58 -10.98 19.99
N GLY A 150 -13.65 -10.68 20.91
CA GLY A 150 -13.67 -11.26 22.25
C GLY A 150 -13.27 -12.74 22.31
N ARG A 151 -12.88 -13.39 21.22
CA ARG A 151 -12.39 -14.78 21.21
C ARG A 151 -10.86 -14.79 21.18
N LYS A 152 -10.25 -15.62 22.03
CA LYS A 152 -8.80 -15.78 22.04
C LYS A 152 -8.35 -16.52 20.77
N VAL A 153 -7.39 -15.94 20.08
CA VAL A 153 -6.68 -16.52 18.95
C VAL A 153 -5.18 -16.41 19.19
N TRP A 154 -4.39 -17.07 18.36
CA TRP A 154 -2.93 -16.99 18.32
C TRP A 154 -2.51 -16.47 16.95
N ILE A 155 -1.70 -15.42 16.97
CA ILE A 155 -0.99 -14.94 15.80
C ILE A 155 0.34 -15.67 15.81
N TRP A 156 0.52 -16.55 14.85
CA TRP A 156 1.75 -17.29 14.62
C TRP A 156 2.62 -16.53 13.63
N VAL A 157 3.91 -16.49 13.91
CA VAL A 157 4.94 -15.95 13.03
C VAL A 157 5.83 -17.12 12.63
N PHE A 158 6.01 -17.30 11.33
CA PHE A 158 7.02 -18.20 10.77
C PHE A 158 7.96 -17.36 9.91
N CYS A 159 9.25 -17.37 10.20
CA CYS A 159 10.21 -16.60 9.41
C CYS A 159 11.56 -17.29 9.20
N THR A 160 12.20 -16.88 8.12
CA THR A 160 13.60 -17.13 7.80
C THR A 160 14.32 -15.78 7.73
N GLU A 161 15.55 -15.76 7.19
CA GLU A 161 16.26 -14.51 6.90
C GLU A 161 15.50 -13.61 5.91
N VAL A 162 14.71 -14.19 4.99
CA VAL A 162 14.11 -13.48 3.85
C VAL A 162 12.60 -13.65 3.71
N ASP A 163 12.01 -14.63 4.39
CA ASP A 163 10.57 -14.92 4.33
C ASP A 163 9.90 -14.68 5.68
N LEU A 164 8.67 -14.15 5.63
CA LEU A 164 7.81 -13.94 6.79
C LEU A 164 6.38 -14.35 6.45
N LEU A 165 5.82 -15.24 7.27
CA LEU A 165 4.42 -15.63 7.21
C LEU A 165 3.76 -15.38 8.57
N LEU A 166 2.62 -14.69 8.54
CA LEU A 166 1.76 -14.50 9.69
C LEU A 166 0.47 -15.29 9.48
N VAL A 167 0.12 -16.19 10.41
CA VAL A 167 -1.15 -16.91 10.37
C VAL A 167 -1.92 -16.76 11.67
N ILE A 168 -3.23 -16.56 11.56
CA ILE A 168 -4.12 -16.44 12.72
C ILE A 168 -4.86 -17.77 12.89
N ARG A 169 -4.71 -18.40 14.05
CA ARG A 169 -5.35 -19.69 14.37
C ARG A 169 -5.96 -19.69 15.78
N PRO A 170 -7.03 -20.45 16.04
CA PRO A 170 -7.60 -20.57 17.39
C PRO A 170 -6.80 -21.49 18.32
N SER A 171 -5.61 -21.94 17.90
CA SER A 171 -4.78 -22.91 18.62
C SER A 171 -3.32 -22.46 18.72
N ARG A 172 -2.65 -22.83 19.82
CA ARG A 172 -1.19 -22.76 19.99
C ARG A 172 -0.51 -24.13 19.90
N SER A 173 -1.22 -25.14 19.42
CA SER A 173 -0.71 -26.51 19.38
C SER A 173 0.29 -26.70 18.23
N ARG A 174 1.11 -27.74 18.38
CA ARG A 174 1.97 -28.30 17.31
C ARG A 174 1.23 -28.54 16.00
N GLY A 175 -0.09 -28.78 16.04
CA GLY A 175 -0.90 -28.95 14.84
C GLY A 175 -0.85 -27.75 13.87
N VAL A 176 -0.68 -26.52 14.38
CA VAL A 176 -0.51 -25.34 13.51
C VAL A 176 0.86 -25.36 12.81
N VAL A 177 1.90 -25.77 13.52
CA VAL A 177 3.25 -25.93 12.95
C VAL A 177 3.22 -26.99 11.84
N GLU A 178 2.56 -28.13 12.07
CA GLU A 178 2.41 -29.20 11.07
C GLU A 178 1.55 -28.78 9.87
N GLU A 179 0.53 -27.94 10.07
CA GLU A 179 -0.27 -27.35 8.99
C GLU A 179 0.61 -26.51 8.05
N ILE A 180 1.46 -25.65 8.63
CA ILE A 180 2.28 -24.70 7.87
C ILE A 180 3.53 -25.37 7.30
N LEU A 181 4.34 -26.04 8.10
CA LEU A 181 5.63 -26.61 7.69
C LEU A 181 5.53 -28.06 7.16
N GLY A 182 4.40 -28.73 7.39
CA GLY A 182 4.24 -30.15 7.10
C GLY A 182 4.69 -31.02 8.27
N LYS A 183 4.12 -32.23 8.35
CA LYS A 183 4.40 -33.19 9.45
C LYS A 183 5.84 -33.68 9.47
N ASP A 184 6.42 -33.84 8.29
CA ASP A 184 7.77 -34.37 8.08
C ASP A 184 8.74 -33.26 7.64
N TYR A 185 8.59 -32.06 8.22
CA TYR A 185 9.48 -30.94 7.93
C TYR A 185 10.94 -31.33 8.22
N PRO A 186 11.82 -31.34 7.20
CA PRO A 186 13.18 -31.87 7.34
C PRO A 186 14.15 -30.88 8.01
N GLY A 187 13.76 -29.61 8.10
CA GLY A 187 14.55 -28.55 8.72
C GLY A 187 14.41 -28.51 10.24
N GLN A 188 15.10 -27.55 10.85
CA GLN A 188 15.02 -27.30 12.29
C GLN A 188 14.09 -26.11 12.56
N ILE A 189 13.30 -26.24 13.61
CA ILE A 189 12.42 -25.18 14.11
C ILE A 189 13.13 -24.55 15.31
N VAL A 190 13.35 -23.24 15.22
CA VAL A 190 13.91 -22.44 16.31
C VAL A 190 12.77 -21.75 17.03
N CYS A 191 12.58 -22.08 18.30
CA CYS A 191 11.63 -21.47 19.22
C CYS A 191 12.33 -21.22 20.56
N ASP A 192 11.86 -20.23 21.31
CA ASP A 192 12.28 -19.96 22.70
C ASP A 192 11.55 -20.91 23.69
#